data_AF-A0A925YQQ6-F1
#
_entry.id   AF-A0A925YQQ6-F1
#
_cell.length_a   1.000
_cell.length_b   1.000
_cell.length_c   1.000
_cell.angle_alpha   90.00
_cell.angle_beta   90.00
_cell.angle_gamma   90.00
#
_symmetry.space_group_name_H-M   'P 1'
#
loop_
_entity.id
_entity.type
_entity.pdbx_description
1 polymer ?
#
loop_
_entity_poly.entity_id
_entity_poly.type
_entity_poly.pdbx_seq_one_letter_code
_entity_poly.pdbx_strand_id
1 'polypeptide(L)'
;LRYHPEFPDSAIMKLVGTTKSTIAAIKDRSHWNAAAIKPVDPVSLGLCSQLELDLAVQKAARKSGKGQTTEATPARTLIPAAEVYGTAANLAATAAAAVAAEQATTAQDVKESEKEYDADSVFAKLKTLKQPAEGE
;
A
#
# COMPACT_ATOMS: atom_id res chain seq x y z
N LEU A 1 -2.29 -17.24 -15.60
CA LEU A 1 -0.85 -17.57 -15.45
C LEU A 1 -0.19 -18.14 -16.70
N ARG A 2 -0.82 -19.08 -17.43
CA ARG A 2 -0.29 -19.52 -18.74
C ARG A 2 -0.21 -18.38 -19.77
N TYR A 3 -1.14 -17.43 -19.69
CA TYR A 3 -1.18 -16.22 -20.51
C TYR A 3 -0.40 -15.03 -19.91
N HIS A 4 0.25 -15.21 -18.75
CA HIS A 4 1.06 -14.18 -18.09
C HIS A 4 2.51 -14.68 -17.96
N PRO A 5 3.31 -14.63 -19.04
CA PRO A 5 4.72 -15.04 -19.00
C PRO A 5 5.57 -14.13 -18.10
N GLU A 6 5.11 -12.91 -17.80
CA GLU A 6 5.74 -12.01 -16.84
C GLU A 6 5.73 -12.52 -15.39
N PHE A 7 4.96 -13.57 -15.09
CA PHE A 7 4.88 -14.13 -13.75
C PHE A 7 6.06 -15.06 -13.45
N PRO A 8 6.93 -14.71 -12.48
CA PRO A 8 7.97 -15.64 -12.06
C PRO A 8 7.35 -16.81 -11.28
N ASP A 9 7.89 -18.02 -11.41
CA ASP A 9 7.41 -19.20 -10.66
C ASP A 9 7.36 -18.94 -9.14
N SER A 10 8.26 -18.10 -8.63
CA SER A 10 8.29 -17.66 -7.23
C SER A 10 7.06 -16.87 -6.75
N ALA A 11 6.34 -16.22 -7.65
CA ALA A 11 5.06 -15.56 -7.37
C ALA A 11 3.90 -16.55 -7.50
N ILE A 12 3.95 -17.48 -8.46
CA ILE A 12 2.97 -18.57 -8.61
C ILE A 12 2.92 -19.43 -7.34
N MET A 13 4.09 -19.78 -6.78
CA MET A 13 4.17 -20.54 -5.53
C MET A 13 3.42 -19.85 -4.37
N LYS A 14 3.54 -18.52 -4.27
CA LYS A 14 2.90 -17.73 -3.20
C LYS A 14 1.40 -17.58 -3.41
N LEU A 15 0.97 -17.41 -4.65
CA LEU A 15 -0.44 -17.18 -4.99
C LEU A 15 -1.27 -18.47 -4.90
N VAL A 16 -0.72 -19.59 -5.36
CA VAL A 16 -1.45 -20.87 -5.47
C VAL A 16 -1.13 -21.81 -4.29
N GLY A 17 -0.08 -21.52 -3.51
CA GLY A 17 0.33 -22.36 -2.38
C GLY A 17 0.93 -23.71 -2.79
N THR A 18 1.48 -23.82 -4.00
CA THR A 18 2.09 -25.05 -4.53
C THR A 18 3.61 -24.93 -4.65
N THR A 19 4.29 -26.04 -4.91
CA THR A 19 5.75 -26.11 -5.01
C THR A 19 6.23 -25.87 -6.44
N LYS A 20 7.49 -25.41 -6.57
CA LYS A 20 8.14 -25.18 -7.87
C LYS A 20 8.17 -26.43 -8.75
N SER A 21 8.41 -27.62 -8.17
CA SER A 21 8.45 -28.87 -8.94
C SER A 21 7.10 -29.19 -9.56
N THR A 22 6.02 -29.02 -8.81
CA THR A 22 4.65 -29.22 -9.30
C THR A 22 4.31 -28.21 -10.40
N ILE A 23 4.69 -26.93 -10.23
CA ILE A 23 4.48 -25.90 -11.27
C ILE A 23 5.20 -26.28 -12.56
N ALA A 24 6.46 -26.71 -12.49
CA ALA A 24 7.22 -27.15 -13.65
C ALA A 24 6.56 -28.37 -14.33
N ALA A 25 6.20 -29.39 -13.55
CA ALA A 25 5.54 -30.58 -14.07
C ALA A 25 4.19 -30.29 -14.75
N ILE A 26 3.45 -29.29 -14.27
CA ILE A 26 2.20 -28.83 -14.88
C ILE A 26 2.47 -28.04 -16.16
N LYS A 27 3.48 -27.15 -16.18
CA LYS A 27 3.86 -26.37 -17.37
C LYS A 27 4.34 -27.27 -18.51
N ASP A 28 5.12 -28.29 -18.17
CA ASP A 28 5.70 -29.24 -19.12
C ASP A 28 4.76 -30.43 -19.42
N ARG A 29 3.59 -30.47 -18.77
CA ARG A 29 2.62 -31.58 -18.85
C ARG A 29 3.22 -32.96 -18.52
N SER A 30 4.20 -33.02 -17.63
CA SER A 30 4.81 -34.25 -17.13
C SER A 30 4.20 -34.76 -15.83
N HIS A 31 3.25 -34.03 -15.24
CA HIS A 31 2.49 -34.53 -14.08
C HIS A 31 1.67 -35.77 -14.46
N TRP A 32 1.58 -36.76 -13.57
CA TRP A 32 0.89 -38.03 -13.82
C TRP A 32 -0.58 -37.85 -14.26
N ASN A 33 -1.23 -36.78 -13.78
CA ASN A 33 -2.60 -36.42 -14.13
C ASN A 33 -2.71 -35.24 -15.11
N ALA A 34 -1.69 -34.99 -15.94
CA ALA A 34 -1.69 -33.83 -16.84
C ALA A 34 -2.86 -33.83 -17.84
N ALA A 35 -3.39 -35.00 -18.21
CA ALA A 35 -4.52 -35.12 -19.13
C ALA A 35 -5.85 -34.59 -18.55
N ALA A 36 -6.07 -34.72 -17.24
CA ALA A 36 -7.30 -34.23 -16.60
C ALA A 36 -7.21 -32.76 -16.18
N ILE A 37 -6.00 -32.21 -16.04
CA ILE A 37 -5.78 -30.85 -15.55
C ILE A 37 -6.07 -29.85 -16.69
N LYS A 38 -7.17 -29.11 -16.55
CA LYS A 38 -7.54 -28.02 -17.45
C LYS A 38 -7.01 -26.69 -16.92
N PRO A 39 -6.52 -25.79 -17.80
CA PRO A 39 -6.12 -24.45 -17.38
C PRO A 39 -7.37 -23.63 -17.04
N VAL A 40 -7.65 -23.51 -15.74
CA VAL A 40 -8.71 -22.67 -15.18
C VAL A 40 -8.07 -21.52 -14.42
N ASP A 41 -8.81 -20.42 -14.29
CA ASP A 41 -8.38 -19.25 -13.53
C ASP A 41 -8.34 -19.54 -12.01
N PRO A 42 -7.24 -19.22 -11.30
CA PRO A 42 -7.11 -19.51 -9.87
C PRO A 42 -8.10 -18.76 -8.97
N VAL A 43 -8.64 -17.60 -9.38
CA VAL A 43 -9.67 -16.90 -8.59
C VAL A 43 -10.99 -17.65 -8.66
N SER A 44 -11.34 -18.14 -9.85
CA SER A 44 -12.53 -18.99 -10.05
C SER A 44 -12.46 -20.31 -9.27
N LEU A 45 -11.26 -20.84 -9.04
CA LEU A 45 -11.02 -22.02 -8.19
C LEU A 45 -10.94 -21.70 -6.68
N GLY A 46 -11.05 -20.43 -6.30
CA GLY A 46 -10.97 -19.98 -4.90
C GLY A 46 -9.58 -20.10 -4.28
N LEU A 47 -8.52 -20.24 -5.09
CA LEU A 47 -7.15 -20.39 -4.60
C LEU A 47 -6.48 -19.06 -4.26
N CYS A 48 -6.93 -17.98 -4.88
CA CYS A 48 -6.50 -16.62 -4.59
C CYS A 48 -7.66 -15.64 -4.72
N SER A 49 -7.60 -14.51 -4.01
CA SER A 49 -8.55 -13.42 -4.21
C SER A 49 -8.20 -12.59 -5.46
N GLN A 50 -9.19 -11.85 -5.99
CA GLN A 50 -8.98 -10.94 -7.11
C GLN A 50 -7.89 -9.90 -6.79
N LEU A 51 -7.91 -9.37 -5.56
CA LEU A 51 -6.96 -8.35 -5.10
C LEU A 51 -5.52 -8.90 -5.05
N GLU A 52 -5.34 -10.14 -4.58
CA GLU A 52 -4.02 -10.78 -4.53
C GLU A 52 -3.47 -11.06 -5.93
N LEU A 53 -4.33 -11.49 -6.86
CA LEU A 53 -3.93 -11.70 -8.25
C LEU A 53 -3.46 -10.38 -8.86
N ASP A 54 -4.23 -9.31 -8.71
CA ASP A 54 -3.90 -7.99 -9.26
C ASP A 54 -2.59 -7.42 -8.69
N LEU A 55 -2.39 -7.52 -7.37
CA LEU A 55 -1.15 -7.11 -6.71
C LEU A 55 0.04 -7.91 -7.24
N ALA A 56 -0.11 -9.22 -7.38
CA ALA A 56 0.94 -10.08 -7.86
C ALA A 56 1.29 -9.82 -9.34
N VAL A 57 0.30 -9.49 -10.19
CA VAL A 57 0.51 -9.04 -11.58
C VAL A 57 1.29 -7.74 -11.61
N GLN A 58 0.89 -6.73 -10.83
CA GLN A 58 1.61 -5.44 -10.77
C GLN A 58 3.06 -5.62 -10.30
N LYS A 59 3.28 -6.48 -9.29
CA LYS A 59 4.62 -6.77 -8.77
C LYS A 59 5.47 -7.54 -9.79
N ALA A 60 4.88 -8.49 -10.51
CA ALA A 60 5.54 -9.23 -11.58
C ALA A 60 5.91 -8.31 -12.75
N ALA A 61 5.01 -7.43 -13.17
CA ALA A 61 5.24 -6.44 -14.22
C ALA A 61 6.41 -5.50 -13.86
N ARG A 62 6.42 -4.95 -12.64
CA ARG A 62 7.52 -4.12 -12.11
C ARG A 62 8.86 -4.86 -12.14
N LYS A 63 8.87 -6.14 -11.77
CA LYS A 63 10.10 -6.96 -11.73
C LYS A 63 10.59 -7.37 -13.12
N SER A 64 9.68 -7.51 -14.09
CA SER A 64 10.01 -7.92 -15.46
C SER A 64 10.58 -6.78 -16.32
N GLY A 65 10.59 -5.53 -15.83
CA GLY A 65 11.15 -4.37 -16.54
C GLY A 65 10.39 -3.95 -17.82
N LYS A 66 9.40 -4.73 -18.28
CA LYS A 66 8.60 -4.46 -19.48
C LYS A 66 7.46 -3.46 -19.26
N GLY A 67 7.38 -2.85 -18.09
CA GLY A 67 6.36 -1.86 -17.70
C GLY A 67 6.93 -0.51 -17.28
N GLN A 68 8.13 -0.14 -17.75
CA GLN A 68 8.63 1.24 -17.64
C GLN A 68 9.05 1.73 -19.03
N THR A 69 8.06 2.00 -19.86
CA THR A 69 8.16 2.92 -20.99
C THR A 69 6.80 3.56 -21.15
N THR A 70 6.51 4.52 -20.27
CA THR A 70 5.81 5.79 -20.49
C THR A 70 5.47 6.37 -19.12
N GLU A 71 5.96 7.58 -18.86
CA GLU A 71 5.62 8.41 -17.70
C GLU A 71 6.00 7.86 -16.33
N ALA A 72 7.28 7.53 -16.14
CA ALA A 72 7.92 8.02 -14.93
C ALA A 72 7.96 9.55 -15.10
N THR A 73 6.87 10.24 -14.74
CA THR A 73 6.94 11.64 -14.35
C THR A 73 8.17 11.70 -13.44
N PRO A 74 9.26 12.41 -13.80
CA PRO A 74 10.37 12.54 -12.88
C PRO A 74 9.73 12.99 -11.59
N ALA A 75 9.95 12.25 -10.50
CA ALA A 75 9.49 12.67 -9.19
C ALA A 75 9.73 14.17 -9.16
N ARG A 76 8.65 14.96 -9.03
CA ARG A 76 8.68 16.41 -9.20
C ARG A 76 9.45 16.93 -8.00
N THR A 77 10.77 16.74 -8.04
CA THR A 77 11.68 17.08 -6.97
C THR A 77 11.60 18.58 -6.88
N LEU A 78 11.41 19.07 -5.67
CA LEU A 78 11.41 20.49 -5.42
C LEU A 78 12.71 21.07 -6.00
N ILE A 79 12.58 22.20 -6.68
CA ILE A 79 13.72 22.96 -7.15
C ILE A 79 14.55 23.30 -5.89
N PRO A 80 15.88 23.13 -5.90
CA PRO A 80 16.72 23.43 -4.75
C PRO A 80 16.49 24.86 -4.26
N ALA A 81 16.47 25.06 -2.94
CA ALA A 81 16.17 26.37 -2.34
C ALA A 81 17.07 27.48 -2.90
N ALA A 82 18.34 27.17 -3.20
CA ALA A 82 19.30 28.11 -3.78
C ALA A 82 18.86 28.70 -5.14
N GLU A 83 18.14 27.93 -5.96
CA GLU A 83 17.65 28.39 -7.27
C GLU A 83 16.31 29.14 -7.17
N VAL A 84 15.59 28.98 -6.05
CA VAL A 84 14.29 29.63 -5.83
C VAL A 84 14.45 31.00 -5.16
N TYR A 85 15.58 31.28 -4.50
CA TYR A 85 15.90 32.60 -3.94
C TYR A 85 16.04 33.66 -5.03
N GLY A 86 15.33 34.78 -4.89
CA GLY A 86 15.40 35.91 -5.83
C GLY A 86 14.51 35.81 -7.06
N THR A 87 13.76 34.70 -7.24
CA THR A 87 12.73 34.64 -8.28
C THR A 87 11.54 35.56 -7.91
N ALA A 88 10.96 36.20 -8.92
CA ALA A 88 9.81 37.11 -8.74
C ALA A 88 8.63 36.44 -8.03
N ALA A 89 8.44 35.13 -8.26
CA ALA A 89 7.41 34.32 -7.60
C ALA A 89 7.66 34.18 -6.08
N ASN A 90 8.90 33.99 -5.63
CA ASN A 90 9.24 33.88 -4.21
C ASN A 90 9.20 35.25 -3.50
N LEU A 91 9.63 36.32 -4.17
CA LEU A 91 9.50 37.69 -3.66
C LEU A 91 8.02 38.10 -3.48
N ALA A 92 7.17 37.74 -4.46
CA ALA A 92 5.73 37.96 -4.35
C ALA A 92 5.10 37.10 -3.24
N ALA A 93 5.54 35.85 -3.07
CA ALA A 93 5.04 34.97 -2.01
C ALA A 93 5.47 35.43 -0.61
N THR A 94 6.70 35.93 -0.43
CA THR A 94 7.17 36.47 0.85
C THR A 94 6.51 37.81 1.18
N ALA A 95 6.28 38.67 0.18
CA ALA A 95 5.48 39.89 0.35
C ALA A 95 4.01 39.57 0.69
N ALA A 96 3.40 38.59 0.01
CA ALA A 96 2.04 38.15 0.31
C ALA A 96 1.93 37.47 1.69
N ALA A 97 2.95 36.71 2.11
CA ALA A 97 3.00 36.12 3.45
C ALA A 97 3.17 37.18 4.54
N ALA A 98 3.93 38.26 4.28
CA ALA A 98 4.04 39.39 5.19
C ALA A 98 2.71 40.14 5.33
N VAL A 99 1.97 40.33 4.22
CA VAL A 99 0.63 40.94 4.22
C VAL A 99 -0.42 40.00 4.86
N ALA A 100 -0.32 38.69 4.66
CA ALA A 100 -1.21 37.70 5.27
C ALA A 100 -0.96 37.53 6.78
N ALA A 101 0.29 37.66 7.24
CA ALA A 101 0.62 37.70 8.66
C ALA A 101 0.04 38.93 9.36
N GLU A 102 -0.14 40.05 8.64
CA GLU A 102 -0.81 41.24 9.15
C GLU A 102 -2.35 41.08 9.23
N GLN A 103 -2.95 40.22 8.40
CA GLN A 103 -4.39 39.94 8.40
C GLN A 103 -4.81 38.80 9.35
N ALA A 104 -3.88 37.97 9.83
CA ALA A 104 -4.16 36.81 10.69
C ALA A 104 -4.48 37.16 12.17
N THR A 105 -4.35 38.42 12.59
CA THR A 105 -4.69 38.87 13.95
C THR A 105 -6.18 39.13 14.19
N THR A 106 -7.06 39.00 13.18
CA THR A 106 -8.50 39.36 13.31
C THR A 106 -9.49 38.17 13.25
N ALA A 107 -9.05 36.91 13.12
CA ALA A 107 -9.97 35.78 12.88
C ALA A 107 -9.77 34.55 13.79
N GLN A 108 -9.68 34.73 15.12
CA GLN A 108 -9.72 33.64 16.09
C GLN A 108 -10.99 33.71 16.96
N ASP A 109 -12.07 33.01 16.57
CA ASP A 109 -13.06 32.43 17.51
C ASP A 109 -14.02 31.47 16.77
N VAL A 110 -13.66 30.20 16.61
CA VAL A 110 -14.62 29.07 16.67
C VAL A 110 -13.90 27.86 17.28
N LYS A 111 -14.37 27.51 18.47
CA LYS A 111 -13.94 26.45 19.37
C LYS A 111 -14.44 25.09 18.89
N GLU A 112 -13.56 24.22 18.39
CA GLU A 112 -13.85 22.80 18.17
C GLU A 112 -13.11 21.99 19.24
N SER A 113 -13.88 21.34 20.12
CA SER A 113 -13.39 20.58 21.26
C SER A 113 -12.63 19.34 20.79
N GLU A 114 -11.31 19.36 20.95
CA GLU A 114 -10.47 18.17 20.92
C GLU A 114 -10.94 17.22 22.02
N LYS A 115 -11.50 16.07 21.65
CA LYS A 115 -11.76 15.00 22.61
C LYS A 115 -10.42 14.35 22.94
N GLU A 116 -9.85 14.78 24.06
CA GLU A 116 -8.64 14.20 24.63
C GLU A 116 -8.94 12.77 25.11
N TYR A 117 -8.29 11.78 24.49
CA TYR A 117 -8.42 10.39 24.87
C TYR A 117 -7.48 10.10 26.06
N ASP A 118 -8.05 9.88 27.24
CA ASP A 118 -7.29 9.52 28.43
C ASP A 118 -7.00 8.00 28.49
N ALA A 119 -5.76 7.66 28.83
CA ALA A 119 -5.27 6.28 28.87
C ALA A 119 -6.03 5.44 29.91
N ASP A 120 -6.45 6.03 31.04
CA ASP A 120 -7.20 5.31 32.07
C ASP A 120 -8.61 4.89 31.59
N SER A 121 -9.19 5.59 30.60
CA SER A 121 -10.48 5.22 30.01
C SER A 121 -10.39 3.91 29.20
N VAL A 122 -9.24 3.64 28.57
CA VAL A 122 -9.01 2.45 27.75
C VAL A 122 -8.78 1.20 28.63
N PHE A 123 -8.14 1.37 29.79
CA PHE A 123 -7.76 0.25 30.66
C PHE A 123 -8.67 0.04 31.88
N ALA A 124 -9.63 0.93 32.15
CA ALA A 124 -10.62 0.77 33.23
C ALA A 124 -11.37 -0.57 33.16
N LYS A 125 -11.71 -1.03 31.95
CA LYS A 125 -12.41 -2.32 31.72
C LYS A 125 -11.56 -3.55 32.09
N LEU A 126 -10.23 -3.39 32.21
CA LEU A 126 -9.31 -4.46 32.56
C LEU A 126 -9.09 -4.56 34.08
N LYS A 127 -9.14 -3.44 34.79
CA LYS A 127 -9.03 -3.39 36.27
C LYS A 127 -10.22 -4.11 36.95
N THR A 128 -11.42 -4.05 36.37
CA THR A 128 -12.62 -4.73 36.89
C THR A 128 -12.61 -6.26 36.71
N LEU A 129 -11.70 -6.80 35.90
CA LEU A 129 -11.57 -8.25 35.65
C LEU A 129 -10.53 -8.93 36.55
N LYS A 130 -9.77 -8.16 37.37
CA LYS A 130 -8.66 -8.68 38.18
C LYS A 130 -8.89 -8.58 39.70
N GLN A 131 -10.14 -8.61 40.17
CA GLN A 131 -10.41 -8.83 41.59
C GLN A 131 -10.83 -10.29 41.82
N PRO A 132 -9.89 -11.23 42.05
CA PRO A 132 -10.21 -12.50 42.67
C PRO A 132 -10.43 -12.28 44.18
N ALA A 133 -11.29 -13.13 44.74
CA ALA A 133 -11.81 -13.16 46.09
C ALA A 133 -10.77 -12.92 47.22
N GLU A 134 -11.14 -12.10 48.21
CA GLU A 134 -10.65 -12.20 49.59
C GLU A 134 -11.78 -11.88 50.59
N GLY A 135 -12.12 -12.87 51.43
CA GLY A 135 -12.40 -12.70 52.86
C GLY A 135 -13.84 -12.42 53.34
N GLU A 136 -14.61 -13.48 53.61
CA GLU A 136 -15.24 -13.74 54.92
C GLU A 136 -15.36 -15.26 55.14
#